data_AF-A0A8S9TWL3-F1
#
_entry.id   AF-A0A8S9TWL3-F1
#
_cell.length_a   1.000
_cell.length_b   1.000
_cell.length_c   1.000
_cell.angle_alpha   90.00
_cell.angle_beta   90.00
_cell.angle_gamma   90.00
#
_symmetry.space_group_name_H-M   'P 1'
#
loop_
_entity.id
_entity.type
_entity.pdbx_description
1 polymer ?
#
loop_
_entity_poly.entity_id
_entity_poly.type
_entity_poly.pdbx_seq_one_letter_code
_entity_poly.pdbx_strand_id
1 'polypeptide(L)'
;MFFLLEGQVYMVEKGDSSREIPRGSFFGTAVLTQLERGEGYTEHVSANSGCILLLVSRDQLQAMELIFPTLKEEFLALEQRLQGNKLATTRVIKSTVTVISSRILQNLVSTVKESVVSVHDPDSPFVLAWETWVFAVMTLQWALVMLQACYPMESKHKVADALMIFLELSFVLDIQIRSRLGYYEFGNKIMDPVRIKRKYLRSGTLMLDILALIPFFIVNLAVPSDKRWDFLNVNKLLRLFKVPKQFRALETKYLKHTTELRLFKLLYYTFMLSHFLGCIWFNFASRAAVSSFASVEARTPAFGANHWLPSEQLEHGSHVLQYMASLYWSFGLMSASSEPEFPKSTAQCLFSAVTMTTGFS
;
A
#
# COMPACT_ATOMS: atom_id res chain seq x y z
N MET A 1 -13.18 24.31 -35.08
CA MET A 1 -13.12 24.85 -33.71
C MET A 1 -12.28 23.91 -32.86
N PHE A 2 -11.39 24.42 -32.02
CA PHE A 2 -10.51 23.60 -31.18
C PHE A 2 -10.81 23.85 -29.71
N PHE A 3 -10.87 22.79 -28.91
CA PHE A 3 -11.03 22.86 -27.45
C PHE A 3 -9.73 22.41 -26.78
N LEU A 4 -9.23 23.23 -25.86
CA LEU A 4 -8.05 22.91 -25.08
C LEU A 4 -8.43 22.08 -23.85
N LEU A 5 -8.15 20.77 -23.88
CA LEU A 5 -8.39 19.87 -22.75
C LEU A 5 -7.22 19.90 -21.77
N GLU A 6 -6.00 19.94 -22.28
CA GLU A 6 -4.78 19.89 -21.49
C GLU A 6 -3.62 20.60 -22.19
N GLY A 7 -2.73 21.24 -21.43
CA GLY A 7 -1.57 21.99 -21.94
C GLY A 7 -1.68 23.51 -21.83
N GLN A 8 -0.67 24.23 -22.35
CA GLN A 8 -0.60 25.69 -22.42
C GLN A 8 -0.49 26.15 -23.87
N VAL A 9 -1.44 26.97 -24.30
CA VAL A 9 -1.53 27.48 -25.66
C VAL A 9 -1.67 29.00 -25.63
N TYR A 10 -0.86 29.67 -26.44
CA TYR A 10 -0.90 31.12 -26.64
C TYR A 10 -1.37 31.42 -28.04
N MET A 11 -2.31 32.36 -28.16
CA MET A 11 -2.71 32.94 -29.43
C MET A 11 -1.94 34.24 -29.62
N VAL A 12 -1.31 34.40 -30.78
CA VAL A 12 -0.60 35.61 -31.17
C VAL A 12 -1.50 36.38 -32.13
N GLU A 13 -2.14 37.45 -31.64
CA GLU A 13 -2.81 38.42 -32.51
C GLU A 13 -1.75 39.29 -33.20
N LYS A 14 -2.00 39.69 -34.46
CA LYS A 14 -1.09 40.58 -35.22
C LYS A 14 -1.03 41.97 -34.54
N GLY A 15 -0.17 42.09 -33.54
CA GLY A 15 -0.02 43.26 -32.67
C GLY A 15 0.35 42.89 -31.23
N ASP A 16 1.55 42.31 -31.06
CA ASP A 16 2.37 42.19 -29.83
C ASP A 16 1.78 41.68 -28.50
N SER A 17 0.49 41.33 -28.43
CA SER A 17 -0.12 40.76 -27.23
C SER A 17 -0.38 39.27 -27.41
N SER A 18 0.45 38.44 -26.76
CA SER A 18 0.18 37.01 -26.66
C SER A 18 -0.92 36.77 -25.62
N ARG A 19 -2.02 36.13 -26.05
CA ARG A 19 -3.15 35.81 -25.18
C ARG A 19 -3.10 34.34 -24.81
N GLU A 20 -2.89 34.06 -23.52
CA GLU A 20 -3.00 32.70 -23.00
C GLU A 20 -4.46 32.23 -23.03
N ILE A 21 -4.67 31.04 -23.60
CA ILE A 21 -5.96 30.35 -23.67
C ILE A 21 -6.09 29.44 -22.44
N PRO A 22 -7.09 29.67 -21.56
CA PRO A 22 -7.25 28.84 -20.37
C PRO A 22 -7.73 27.43 -20.72
N ARG A 23 -7.41 26.46 -19.86
CA ARG A 23 -7.91 25.09 -19.96
C ARG A 23 -9.44 25.05 -19.95
N GLY A 24 -10.03 24.26 -20.83
CA GLY A 24 -11.48 24.19 -21.04
C GLY A 24 -12.05 25.31 -21.93
N SER A 25 -11.21 26.23 -22.42
CA SER A 25 -11.62 27.21 -23.43
C SER A 25 -11.43 26.66 -24.85
N PHE A 26 -12.04 27.34 -25.81
CA PHE A 26 -11.95 27.03 -27.23
C PHE A 26 -11.40 28.21 -28.02
N PHE A 27 -10.91 27.93 -29.22
CA PHE A 27 -10.38 28.91 -30.17
C PHE A 27 -10.63 28.48 -31.62
N GLY A 28 -10.38 29.37 -32.58
CA GLY A 28 -10.82 29.20 -33.96
C GLY A 28 -12.34 29.40 -34.11
N THR A 29 -12.87 30.45 -33.47
CA THR A 29 -14.29 30.84 -33.53
C THR A 29 -14.67 31.48 -34.86
N ALA A 30 -13.70 31.81 -35.74
CA ALA A 30 -13.95 32.29 -37.09
C ALA A 30 -14.87 31.37 -37.93
N VAL A 31 -14.86 30.05 -37.65
CA VAL A 31 -15.76 29.08 -38.30
C VAL A 31 -17.24 29.33 -37.95
N LEU A 32 -17.54 29.97 -36.82
CA LEU A 32 -18.90 30.32 -36.41
C LEU A 32 -19.41 31.61 -37.08
N THR A 33 -18.52 32.51 -37.49
CA THR A 33 -18.87 33.86 -37.97
C THR A 33 -18.75 34.02 -39.48
N GLN A 34 -17.88 33.28 -40.17
CA GLN A 34 -17.69 33.37 -41.62
C GLN A 34 -18.36 32.19 -42.36
N LEU A 35 -19.29 32.50 -43.26
CA LEU A 35 -19.95 31.49 -44.11
C LEU A 35 -19.05 31.01 -45.27
N GLU A 36 -18.09 31.82 -45.72
CA GLU A 36 -17.21 31.54 -46.86
C GLU A 36 -15.72 31.51 -46.47
N ARG A 37 -14.91 30.73 -47.20
CA ARG A 37 -13.44 30.69 -47.06
C ARG A 37 -12.85 32.05 -47.47
N GLY A 38 -12.82 33.01 -46.55
CA GLY A 38 -12.03 34.21 -46.71
C GLY A 38 -10.55 33.89 -46.55
N GLU A 39 -9.74 34.07 -47.61
CA GLU A 39 -8.29 33.80 -47.64
C GLU A 39 -7.44 34.72 -46.72
N GLY A 40 -8.03 35.40 -45.74
CA GLY A 40 -7.37 36.45 -44.96
C GLY A 40 -7.20 36.19 -43.47
N TYR A 41 -7.76 35.11 -42.91
CA TYR A 41 -7.80 34.92 -41.46
C TYR A 41 -6.91 33.75 -40.99
N THR A 42 -5.71 34.06 -40.50
CA THR A 42 -4.81 33.11 -39.86
C THR A 42 -4.57 33.51 -38.41
N GLU A 43 -5.32 32.90 -37.48
CA GLU A 43 -4.96 32.93 -36.06
C GLU A 43 -3.70 32.08 -35.86
N HIS A 44 -2.59 32.72 -35.50
CA HIS A 44 -1.37 32.00 -35.14
C HIS A 44 -1.47 31.54 -33.70
N VAL A 45 -1.46 30.22 -33.52
CA VAL A 45 -1.56 29.58 -32.21
C VAL A 45 -0.29 28.79 -31.96
N SER A 46 0.40 29.08 -30.86
CA SER A 46 1.64 28.42 -30.46
C SER A 46 1.44 27.64 -29.17
N ALA A 47 1.85 26.38 -29.16
CA ALA A 47 1.83 25.52 -27.98
C ALA A 47 3.15 25.66 -27.21
N ASN A 48 3.07 25.94 -25.91
CA ASN A 48 4.24 26.05 -25.03
C ASN A 48 4.58 24.72 -24.32
N SER A 49 3.64 23.76 -24.33
CA SER A 49 3.80 22.42 -23.75
C SER A 49 3.18 21.35 -24.65
N GLY A 50 3.35 20.07 -24.30
CA GLY A 50 2.49 19.02 -24.85
C GLY A 50 1.03 19.37 -24.58
N CYS A 51 0.21 19.42 -25.64
CA CYS A 51 -1.19 19.84 -25.56
C CYS A 51 -2.12 18.78 -26.15
N ILE A 52 -3.26 18.57 -25.50
CA ILE A 52 -4.35 17.74 -26.01
C ILE A 52 -5.47 18.67 -26.46
N LEU A 53 -5.72 18.66 -27.77
CA LEU A 53 -6.74 19.46 -28.42
C LEU A 53 -7.84 18.56 -28.96
N LEU A 54 -9.09 18.94 -28.72
CA LEU A 54 -10.25 18.31 -29.34
C LEU A 54 -10.71 19.18 -30.52
N LEU A 55 -10.61 18.61 -31.73
CA LEU A 55 -11.04 19.26 -32.96
C LEU A 55 -12.51 18.95 -33.24
N VAL A 56 -13.32 19.99 -33.37
CA VAL A 56 -14.67 19.92 -33.91
C VAL A 56 -14.64 20.45 -35.33
N SER A 57 -14.91 19.56 -36.31
CA SER A 57 -14.97 19.91 -37.73
C SER A 57 -16.26 20.67 -38.05
N ARG A 58 -16.29 21.34 -39.21
CA ARG A 58 -17.46 22.14 -39.64
C ARG A 58 -18.72 21.27 -39.82
N ASP A 59 -18.57 20.07 -40.37
CA ASP A 59 -19.69 19.13 -40.57
C ASP A 59 -20.33 18.71 -39.23
N GLN A 60 -19.50 18.51 -38.21
CA GLN A 60 -19.96 18.18 -36.85
C GLN A 60 -20.64 19.39 -36.19
N LEU A 61 -20.10 20.59 -36.40
CA LEU A 61 -20.70 21.83 -35.90
C LEU A 61 -22.09 22.08 -36.51
N GLN A 62 -22.23 21.86 -37.82
CA GLN A 62 -23.50 22.01 -38.54
C GLN A 62 -24.53 20.94 -38.14
N ALA A 63 -24.09 19.71 -37.87
CA ALA A 63 -24.94 18.68 -37.28
C ALA A 63 -25.41 19.04 -35.86
N MET A 64 -24.55 19.66 -35.04
CA MET A 64 -24.93 20.16 -33.72
C MET A 64 -25.90 21.34 -33.77
N GLU A 65 -25.76 22.23 -34.76
CA GLU A 65 -26.65 23.38 -34.98
C GLU A 65 -28.05 22.95 -35.45
N LEU A 66 -28.16 21.84 -36.20
CA LEU A 66 -29.44 21.22 -36.56
C LEU A 66 -30.22 20.67 -35.35
N ILE A 67 -29.51 20.23 -34.31
CA ILE A 67 -30.12 19.67 -33.09
C ILE A 67 -30.38 20.77 -32.06
N PHE A 68 -29.51 21.78 -31.99
CA PHE A 68 -29.60 22.89 -31.06
C PHE A 68 -29.40 24.24 -31.80
N PRO A 69 -30.48 24.90 -32.25
CA PRO A 69 -30.37 26.11 -33.05
C PRO A 69 -29.83 27.33 -32.29
N THR A 70 -29.81 27.31 -30.94
CA THR A 70 -29.28 28.38 -30.08
C THR A 70 -27.78 28.22 -29.78
N LEU A 71 -27.12 27.19 -30.32
CA LEU A 71 -25.74 26.81 -30.00
C LEU A 71 -24.74 27.96 -30.23
N LYS A 72 -24.88 28.69 -31.32
CA LYS A 72 -23.98 29.80 -31.68
C LYS A 72 -24.04 30.97 -30.71
N GLU A 73 -25.25 31.31 -30.24
CA GLU A 73 -25.47 32.39 -29.27
C GLU A 73 -24.89 32.04 -27.89
N GLU A 74 -25.06 30.77 -27.46
CA GLU A 74 -24.49 30.26 -26.21
C GLU A 74 -22.95 30.23 -26.24
N PHE A 75 -22.34 29.83 -27.34
CA PHE A 75 -20.87 29.88 -27.47
C PHE A 75 -20.33 31.31 -27.43
N LEU A 76 -21.00 32.27 -28.09
CA LEU A 76 -20.63 33.68 -28.03
C LEU A 76 -20.83 34.29 -26.64
N ALA A 77 -21.93 33.96 -25.96
CA ALA A 77 -22.21 34.40 -24.59
C ALA A 77 -21.18 33.82 -23.60
N LEU A 78 -20.77 32.56 -23.78
CA LEU A 78 -19.75 31.90 -22.98
C LEU A 78 -18.37 32.55 -23.20
N GLU A 79 -18.03 32.88 -24.44
CA GLU A 79 -16.78 33.58 -24.77
C GLU A 79 -16.72 34.97 -24.08
N GLN A 80 -17.81 35.74 -24.14
CA GLN A 80 -17.90 37.04 -23.47
C GLN A 80 -17.78 36.93 -21.94
N ARG A 81 -18.39 35.93 -21.31
CA ARG A 81 -18.27 35.68 -19.86
C ARG A 81 -16.84 35.33 -19.45
N LEU A 82 -16.15 34.51 -20.24
CA LEU A 82 -14.75 34.15 -19.99
C LEU A 82 -13.82 35.37 -20.12
N GLN A 83 -14.08 36.26 -21.08
CA GLN A 83 -13.34 37.52 -21.24
C GLN A 83 -13.57 38.50 -20.08
N GLY A 84 -14.82 38.65 -19.61
CA GLY A 84 -15.16 39.52 -18.49
C GLY A 84 -14.49 39.11 -17.16
N ASN A 85 -14.40 37.81 -16.89
CA ASN A 85 -13.71 37.29 -15.70
C ASN A 85 -12.19 37.59 -15.71
N LYS A 86 -11.58 37.70 -16.90
CA LYS A 86 -10.16 38.05 -17.04
C LYS A 86 -9.87 39.50 -16.61
N LEU A 87 -10.76 40.45 -16.94
CA LEU A 87 -10.63 41.86 -16.56
C LEU A 87 -10.85 42.11 -15.06
N ALA A 88 -11.76 41.35 -14.42
CA ALA A 88 -11.95 41.40 -12.97
C ALA A 88 -10.72 40.87 -12.21
N THR A 89 -10.08 39.83 -12.74
CA THR A 89 -8.88 39.22 -12.14
C THR A 89 -7.69 40.19 -12.14
N THR A 90 -7.55 41.04 -13.16
CA THR A 90 -6.45 42.01 -13.27
C THR A 90 -6.55 43.18 -12.28
N ARG A 91 -7.76 43.58 -11.85
CA ARG A 91 -7.94 44.68 -10.87
C ARG A 91 -7.69 44.26 -9.42
N VAL A 92 -7.88 42.99 -9.09
CA VAL A 92 -7.65 42.45 -7.73
C VAL A 92 -6.16 42.33 -7.40
N ILE A 93 -5.30 42.25 -8.42
CA ILE A 93 -3.84 42.08 -8.29
C ILE A 93 -3.16 43.29 -7.61
N LYS A 94 -3.73 44.50 -7.66
CA LYS A 94 -3.12 45.69 -7.04
C LYS A 94 -3.30 45.81 -5.52
N SER A 95 -4.19 45.03 -4.89
CA SER A 95 -4.40 45.09 -3.42
C SER A 95 -3.67 44.00 -2.63
N THR A 96 -2.92 43.11 -3.31
CA THR A 96 -2.33 41.92 -2.70
C THR A 96 -0.91 42.18 -2.17
N VAL A 97 -0.71 43.12 -1.27
CA VAL A 97 0.59 43.28 -0.55
C VAL A 97 0.50 42.80 0.90
N THR A 98 -0.69 42.52 1.43
CA THR A 98 -0.86 42.14 2.86
C THR A 98 -1.26 40.68 3.11
N VAL A 99 -1.35 39.81 2.08
CA VAL A 99 -1.89 38.43 2.19
C VAL A 99 -0.83 37.35 1.90
N ILE A 100 0.43 37.60 2.27
CA ILE A 100 1.55 36.67 1.99
C ILE A 100 1.49 35.37 2.82
N SER A 101 0.67 35.31 3.88
CA SER A 101 0.57 34.14 4.77
C SER A 101 -0.35 33.00 4.26
N SER A 102 -1.39 33.29 3.45
CA SER A 102 -2.38 32.26 3.06
C SER A 102 -2.04 31.50 1.76
N ARG A 103 -1.24 32.08 0.85
CA ARG A 103 -0.86 31.42 -0.41
C ARG A 103 0.11 30.26 -0.22
N ILE A 104 1.00 30.33 0.78
CA ILE A 104 1.91 29.22 1.10
C ILE A 104 1.10 28.04 1.65
N LEU A 105 0.13 28.31 2.54
CA LEU A 105 -0.75 27.28 3.07
C LEU A 105 -1.66 26.70 1.98
N GLN A 106 -2.22 27.53 1.09
CA GLN A 106 -3.06 27.07 -0.01
C GLN A 106 -2.27 26.29 -1.07
N ASN A 107 -1.05 26.70 -1.40
CA ASN A 107 -0.18 25.98 -2.31
C ASN A 107 0.30 24.67 -1.68
N LEU A 108 0.66 24.65 -0.39
CA LEU A 108 0.94 23.42 0.33
C LEU A 108 -0.29 22.50 0.37
N VAL A 109 -1.48 23.04 0.64
CA VAL A 109 -2.72 22.26 0.64
C VAL A 109 -3.09 21.78 -0.76
N SER A 110 -2.85 22.55 -1.83
CA SER A 110 -3.12 22.12 -3.21
C SER A 110 -2.11 21.09 -3.69
N THR A 111 -0.82 21.25 -3.38
CA THR A 111 0.23 20.26 -3.67
C THR A 111 0.07 19.00 -2.82
N VAL A 112 -0.38 19.13 -1.57
CA VAL A 112 -0.80 18.00 -0.74
C VAL A 112 -2.08 17.38 -1.30
N LYS A 113 -3.04 18.16 -1.81
CA LYS A 113 -4.28 17.65 -2.40
C LYS A 113 -4.02 16.92 -3.72
N GLU A 114 -3.13 17.42 -4.56
CA GLU A 114 -2.70 16.76 -5.80
C GLU A 114 -1.90 15.49 -5.53
N SER A 115 -1.00 15.49 -4.53
CA SER A 115 -0.32 14.27 -4.08
C SER A 115 -1.27 13.29 -3.35
N VAL A 116 -2.35 13.79 -2.75
CA VAL A 116 -3.44 12.99 -2.13
C VAL A 116 -4.39 12.40 -3.18
N VAL A 117 -4.52 13.03 -4.36
CA VAL A 117 -5.35 12.59 -5.49
C VAL A 117 -4.58 11.75 -6.51
N SER A 118 -3.24 11.80 -6.50
CA SER A 118 -2.39 11.00 -7.38
C SER A 118 -2.66 9.50 -7.20
N VAL A 119 -3.35 8.92 -8.19
CA VAL A 119 -3.59 7.49 -8.29
C VAL A 119 -2.32 6.82 -8.78
N HIS A 120 -1.96 5.72 -8.12
CA HIS A 120 -0.72 5.01 -8.45
C HIS A 120 -0.97 3.96 -9.51
N ASP A 121 -0.14 3.98 -10.55
CA ASP A 121 -0.15 2.98 -11.60
C ASP A 121 0.25 1.60 -11.06
N PRO A 122 -0.57 0.54 -11.18
CA PRO A 122 -0.25 -0.81 -10.69
C PRO A 122 0.98 -1.43 -11.39
N ASP A 123 1.28 -0.97 -12.60
CA ASP A 123 2.43 -1.42 -13.38
C ASP A 123 3.68 -0.59 -13.11
N SER A 124 3.59 0.47 -12.31
CA SER A 124 4.73 1.29 -11.96
C SER A 124 5.79 0.49 -11.21
N PRO A 125 7.10 0.71 -11.51
CA PRO A 125 8.18 0.09 -10.74
C PRO A 125 8.14 0.48 -9.26
N PHE A 126 7.58 1.65 -8.93
CA PHE A 126 7.36 2.08 -7.55
C PHE A 126 6.42 1.14 -6.80
N VAL A 127 5.28 0.79 -7.41
CA VAL A 127 4.29 -0.11 -6.77
C VAL A 127 4.90 -1.49 -6.56
N LEU A 128 5.67 -1.99 -7.52
CA LEU A 128 6.37 -3.26 -7.39
C LEU A 128 7.38 -3.25 -6.23
N ALA A 129 8.22 -2.21 -6.15
CA ALA A 129 9.16 -2.05 -5.05
C ALA A 129 8.44 -1.93 -3.70
N TRP A 130 7.31 -1.21 -3.66
CA TRP A 130 6.47 -1.08 -2.47
C TRP A 130 5.85 -2.42 -2.04
N GLU A 131 5.28 -3.18 -2.97
CA GLU A 131 4.73 -4.51 -2.67
C GLU A 131 5.79 -5.47 -2.13
N THR A 132 7.02 -5.38 -2.67
CA THR A 132 8.17 -6.17 -2.22
C THR A 132 8.62 -5.73 -0.81
N TRP A 133 8.68 -4.43 -0.55
CA TRP A 133 8.96 -3.87 0.77
C TRP A 133 7.93 -4.32 1.81
N VAL A 134 6.64 -4.23 1.49
CA VAL A 134 5.57 -4.66 2.40
C VAL A 134 5.64 -6.16 2.68
N PHE A 135 5.98 -6.99 1.69
CA PHE A 135 6.20 -8.42 1.90
C PHE A 135 7.37 -8.68 2.87
N ALA A 136 8.48 -7.96 2.73
CA ALA A 136 9.64 -8.06 3.62
C ALA A 136 9.29 -7.60 5.05
N VAL A 137 8.65 -6.44 5.20
CA VAL A 137 8.17 -5.88 6.48
C VAL A 137 7.22 -6.85 7.18
N MET A 138 6.32 -7.48 6.43
CA MET A 138 5.38 -8.48 6.93
C MET A 138 6.04 -9.76 7.41
N THR A 139 7.00 -10.28 6.64
CA THR A 139 7.79 -11.44 7.05
C THR A 139 8.59 -11.15 8.31
N LEU A 140 9.26 -9.99 8.37
CA LEU A 140 10.04 -9.55 9.52
C LEU A 140 9.16 -9.39 10.77
N GLN A 141 7.98 -8.77 10.62
CA GLN A 141 7.05 -8.60 11.72
C GLN A 141 6.65 -9.94 12.35
N TRP A 142 6.30 -10.94 11.55
CA TRP A 142 5.90 -12.23 12.12
C TRP A 142 7.03 -12.98 12.78
N ALA A 143 8.23 -12.94 12.19
CA ALA A 143 9.41 -13.54 12.80
C ALA A 143 9.71 -12.88 14.16
N LEU A 144 9.64 -11.55 14.24
CA LEU A 144 9.84 -10.82 15.49
C LEU A 144 8.74 -11.11 16.53
N VAL A 145 7.48 -11.18 16.12
CA VAL A 145 6.36 -11.50 17.03
C VAL A 145 6.55 -12.89 17.63
N MET A 146 6.94 -13.89 16.83
CA MET A 146 7.18 -15.25 17.32
C MET A 146 8.40 -15.33 18.23
N LEU A 147 9.49 -14.64 17.86
CA LEU A 147 10.69 -14.56 18.69
C LEU A 147 10.39 -13.91 20.06
N GLN A 148 9.69 -12.78 20.09
CA GLN A 148 9.31 -12.11 21.34
C GLN A 148 8.36 -12.97 22.18
N ALA A 149 7.40 -13.67 21.54
CA ALA A 149 6.46 -14.50 22.27
C ALA A 149 7.11 -15.75 22.90
N CYS A 150 8.14 -16.31 22.27
CA CYS A 150 8.73 -17.59 22.68
C CYS A 150 10.04 -17.45 23.47
N TYR A 151 10.80 -16.38 23.23
CA TYR A 151 12.09 -16.10 23.86
C TYR A 151 11.98 -14.83 24.73
N PRO A 152 11.90 -14.97 26.06
CA PRO A 152 11.84 -13.82 26.96
C PRO A 152 13.19 -13.08 26.92
N MET A 153 13.18 -11.85 26.38
CA MET A 153 14.38 -11.02 26.21
C MET A 153 14.38 -9.89 27.25
N GLU A 154 14.99 -10.11 28.41
CA GLU A 154 14.93 -9.16 29.56
C GLU A 154 15.55 -7.77 29.31
N SER A 155 16.47 -7.60 28.35
CA SER A 155 17.32 -6.39 28.27
C SER A 155 17.23 -5.56 26.98
N LYS A 156 16.44 -5.96 25.97
CA LYS A 156 16.41 -5.32 24.64
C LYS A 156 15.07 -4.72 24.21
N HIS A 157 14.17 -4.45 25.15
CA HIS A 157 12.81 -4.00 24.84
C HIS A 157 12.74 -2.72 24.00
N LYS A 158 13.62 -1.72 24.21
CA LYS A 158 13.50 -0.42 23.51
C LYS A 158 13.71 -0.51 22.00
N VAL A 159 14.73 -1.25 21.55
CA VAL A 159 15.04 -1.37 20.11
C VAL A 159 14.01 -2.23 19.41
N ALA A 160 13.62 -3.34 20.04
CA ALA A 160 12.62 -4.25 19.48
C ALA A 160 11.23 -3.60 19.43
N ASP A 161 10.85 -2.85 20.46
CA ASP A 161 9.60 -2.07 20.49
C ASP A 161 9.61 -0.96 19.43
N ALA A 162 10.71 -0.22 19.30
CA ALA A 162 10.85 0.83 18.27
C ALA A 162 10.74 0.24 16.85
N LEU A 163 11.37 -0.91 16.61
CA LEU A 163 11.27 -1.63 15.34
C LEU A 163 9.82 -2.07 15.08
N MET A 164 9.14 -2.64 16.08
CA MET A 164 7.72 -3.03 15.95
C MET A 164 6.83 -1.84 15.61
N ILE A 165 7.03 -0.69 16.24
CA ILE A 165 6.31 0.56 15.93
C ILE A 165 6.59 0.99 14.48
N PHE A 166 7.85 0.95 14.04
CA PHE A 166 8.23 1.28 12.67
C PHE A 166 7.55 0.36 11.63
N LEU A 167 7.47 -0.94 11.91
CA LEU A 167 6.77 -1.90 11.05
C LEU A 167 5.27 -1.60 10.99
N GLU A 168 4.63 -1.28 12.12
CA GLU A 168 3.23 -0.86 12.16
C GLU A 168 2.96 0.41 11.34
N LEU A 169 3.83 1.42 11.43
CA LEU A 169 3.73 2.64 10.61
C LEU A 169 3.81 2.33 9.11
N SER A 170 4.70 1.41 8.72
CA SER A 170 4.81 0.96 7.32
C SER A 170 3.52 0.33 6.81
N PHE A 171 2.77 -0.37 7.67
CA PHE A 171 1.46 -0.92 7.30
C PHE A 171 0.34 0.11 7.23
N VAL A 172 0.38 1.14 8.06
CA VAL A 172 -0.55 2.27 7.92
C VAL A 172 -0.34 2.95 6.56
N LEU A 173 0.92 3.15 6.16
CA LEU A 173 1.27 3.65 4.83
C LEU A 173 0.81 2.70 3.72
N ASP A 174 0.92 1.39 3.92
CA ASP A 174 0.45 0.38 2.96
C ASP A 174 -1.06 0.50 2.69
N ILE A 175 -1.88 0.72 3.73
CA ILE A 175 -3.33 0.99 3.54
C ILE A 175 -3.54 2.25 2.72
N GLN A 176 -2.81 3.33 3.02
CA GLN A 176 -2.96 4.59 2.29
C GLN A 176 -2.63 4.40 0.81
N ILE A 177 -1.54 3.70 0.49
CA ILE A 177 -1.12 3.43 -0.88
C ILE A 177 -2.11 2.50 -1.59
N ARG A 178 -2.53 1.39 -0.95
CA ARG A 178 -3.52 0.46 -1.52
C ARG A 178 -4.88 1.11 -1.77
N SER A 179 -5.28 2.08 -0.94
CA SER A 179 -6.53 2.84 -1.14
C SER A 179 -6.53 3.73 -2.39
N ARG A 180 -5.35 3.94 -3.00
CA ARG A 180 -5.12 4.75 -4.21
C ARG A 180 -4.51 3.95 -5.36
N LEU A 181 -4.39 2.63 -5.20
CA LEU A 181 -3.79 1.77 -6.20
C LEU A 181 -4.82 1.45 -7.30
N GLY A 182 -4.48 1.74 -8.55
CA GLY A 182 -5.30 1.37 -9.71
C GLY A 182 -5.48 -0.15 -9.82
N TYR A 183 -6.57 -0.58 -10.43
CA TYR A 183 -6.85 -2.01 -10.59
C TYR A 183 -7.40 -2.33 -11.98
N TYR A 184 -7.27 -3.58 -12.39
CA TYR A 184 -7.82 -4.08 -13.65
C TYR A 184 -9.23 -4.63 -13.46
N GLU A 185 -10.17 -4.22 -14.31
CA GLU A 185 -11.53 -4.77 -14.37
C GLU A 185 -11.84 -5.12 -15.83
N PHE A 186 -12.08 -6.41 -16.12
CA PHE A 186 -12.36 -6.90 -17.48
C PHE A 186 -11.29 -6.51 -18.52
N GLY A 187 -10.01 -6.49 -18.13
CA GLY A 187 -8.90 -6.09 -19.00
C GLY A 187 -8.69 -4.58 -19.12
N ASN A 188 -9.62 -3.75 -18.62
CA ASN A 188 -9.48 -2.30 -18.60
C ASN A 188 -8.84 -1.81 -17.30
N LYS A 189 -7.89 -0.89 -17.43
CA LYS A 189 -7.21 -0.23 -16.32
C LYS A 189 -8.09 0.88 -15.74
N ILE A 190 -8.51 0.75 -14.48
CA ILE A 190 -9.36 1.72 -13.81
C ILE A 190 -8.54 2.59 -12.87
N MET A 191 -8.51 3.89 -13.15
CA MET A 191 -7.75 4.90 -12.41
C MET A 191 -8.62 5.94 -11.71
N ASP A 192 -9.93 5.73 -11.66
CA ASP A 192 -10.83 6.63 -10.95
C ASP A 192 -10.67 6.45 -9.42
N PRO A 193 -10.19 7.48 -8.68
CA PRO A 193 -9.96 7.38 -7.24
C PRO A 193 -11.24 7.10 -6.44
N VAL A 194 -12.41 7.52 -6.92
CA VAL A 194 -13.69 7.28 -6.22
C VAL A 194 -14.06 5.80 -6.32
N ARG A 195 -13.88 5.21 -7.50
CA ARG A 195 -14.16 3.81 -7.76
C ARG A 195 -13.18 2.88 -7.04
N ILE A 196 -11.89 3.25 -7.01
CA ILE A 196 -10.84 2.53 -6.26
C ILE A 196 -11.16 2.50 -4.77
N LYS A 197 -11.42 3.66 -4.16
CA LYS A 197 -11.75 3.74 -2.72
C LYS A 197 -13.01 2.94 -2.39
N ARG A 198 -14.08 3.08 -3.18
CA ARG A 198 -15.32 2.34 -2.94
C ARG A 198 -15.10 0.82 -2.99
N LYS A 199 -14.33 0.34 -3.97
CA LYS A 199 -13.99 -1.08 -4.09
C LYS A 199 -13.12 -1.56 -2.93
N TYR A 200 -12.14 -0.76 -2.52
CA TYR A 200 -11.28 -1.10 -1.39
C TYR A 200 -12.05 -1.12 -0.06
N LEU A 201 -12.92 -0.13 0.18
CA LEU A 201 -13.79 -0.07 1.38
C LEU A 201 -14.82 -1.21 1.43
N ARG A 202 -15.36 -1.61 0.28
CA ARG A 202 -16.32 -2.72 0.18
C ARG A 202 -15.64 -4.09 0.21
N SER A 203 -14.35 -4.14 -0.04
CA SER A 203 -13.56 -5.36 0.05
C SER A 203 -13.35 -5.74 1.52
N GLY A 204 -13.57 -7.01 1.87
CA GLY A 204 -13.20 -7.56 3.18
C GLY A 204 -11.71 -7.45 3.52
N THR A 205 -10.86 -7.06 2.55
CA THR A 205 -9.45 -6.74 2.80
C THR A 205 -9.30 -5.58 3.79
N LEU A 206 -10.11 -4.51 3.70
CA LEU A 206 -10.00 -3.40 4.65
C LEU A 206 -10.30 -3.84 6.09
N MET A 207 -11.32 -4.68 6.28
CA MET A 207 -11.68 -5.16 7.61
C MET A 207 -10.55 -6.00 8.22
N LEU A 208 -9.91 -6.85 7.42
CA LEU A 208 -8.72 -7.59 7.85
C LEU A 208 -7.52 -6.66 8.14
N ASP A 209 -7.35 -5.62 7.34
CA ASP A 209 -6.28 -4.62 7.50
C ASP A 209 -6.44 -3.85 8.80
N ILE A 210 -7.67 -3.41 9.10
CA ILE A 210 -8.02 -2.70 10.34
C ILE A 210 -7.87 -3.64 11.53
N LEU A 211 -8.39 -4.87 11.47
CA LEU A 211 -8.32 -5.84 12.57
C LEU A 211 -6.86 -6.18 12.92
N ALA A 212 -6.00 -6.31 11.91
CA ALA A 212 -4.57 -6.54 12.08
C ALA A 212 -3.78 -5.30 12.52
N LEU A 213 -4.32 -4.10 12.31
CA LEU A 213 -3.77 -2.83 12.78
C LEU A 213 -4.28 -2.42 14.15
N ILE A 214 -5.30 -3.10 14.72
CA ILE A 214 -5.82 -2.74 16.04
C ILE A 214 -4.63 -2.74 17.00
N PRO A 215 -4.28 -1.57 17.55
CA PRO A 215 -3.07 -1.42 18.32
C PRO A 215 -3.37 -1.87 19.75
N PHE A 216 -3.61 -3.18 19.95
CA PHE A 216 -3.52 -3.79 21.27
C PHE A 216 -2.13 -3.56 21.90
N PHE A 217 -1.13 -3.20 21.08
CA PHE A 217 0.16 -2.69 21.49
C PHE A 217 0.09 -1.40 22.33
N ILE A 218 -0.80 -0.45 22.01
CA ILE A 218 -0.94 0.81 22.79
C ILE A 218 -1.51 0.49 24.18
N VAL A 219 -2.45 -0.45 24.26
CA VAL A 219 -2.99 -0.93 25.53
C VAL A 219 -1.90 -1.64 26.36
N ASN A 220 -1.04 -2.43 25.71
CA ASN A 220 0.08 -3.13 26.36
C ASN A 220 1.24 -2.19 26.77
N LEU A 221 1.42 -1.04 26.11
CA LEU A 221 2.41 -0.03 26.48
C LEU A 221 2.01 0.75 27.74
N ALA A 222 0.71 0.81 28.04
CA ALA A 222 0.19 1.37 29.29
C ALA A 222 0.37 0.42 30.50
N VAL A 223 0.76 -0.83 30.26
CA VAL A 223 1.02 -1.83 31.30
C VAL A 223 2.52 -1.84 31.62
N PRO A 224 2.91 -1.90 32.92
CA PRO A 224 4.32 -1.99 33.31
C PRO A 224 5.08 -3.11 32.60
N SER A 225 6.35 -2.89 32.28
CA SER A 225 7.22 -3.81 31.53
C SER A 225 7.19 -5.26 32.03
N ASP A 226 7.02 -5.44 33.33
CA ASP A 226 7.04 -6.74 34.02
C ASP A 226 5.72 -7.54 33.87
N LYS A 227 4.69 -6.94 33.25
CA LYS A 227 3.35 -7.55 33.04
C LYS A 227 2.87 -7.38 31.60
N ARG A 228 3.77 -7.19 30.62
CA ARG A 228 3.38 -7.05 29.22
C ARG A 228 2.89 -8.39 28.66
N TRP A 229 1.80 -8.34 27.90
CA TRP A 229 1.14 -9.52 27.33
C TRP A 229 1.61 -9.68 25.89
N ASP A 230 2.71 -10.41 25.69
CA ASP A 230 3.30 -10.58 24.35
C ASP A 230 2.36 -11.32 23.38
N PHE A 231 1.38 -12.09 23.90
CA PHE A 231 0.28 -12.68 23.11
C PHE A 231 -0.63 -11.68 22.43
N LEU A 232 -0.78 -10.47 22.98
CA LEU A 232 -1.65 -9.48 22.36
C LEU A 232 -1.15 -9.10 20.96
N ASN A 233 0.12 -9.40 20.64
CA ASN A 233 0.70 -9.20 19.33
C ASN A 233 0.40 -10.34 18.34
N VAL A 234 -0.18 -11.47 18.76
CA VAL A 234 -0.60 -12.58 17.87
C VAL A 234 -1.68 -12.14 16.89
N ASN A 235 -2.45 -11.10 17.21
CA ASN A 235 -3.39 -10.48 16.28
C ASN A 235 -2.72 -10.04 14.97
N LYS A 236 -1.41 -9.74 14.99
CA LYS A 236 -0.64 -9.36 13.79
C LYS A 236 -0.47 -10.53 12.81
N LEU A 237 -0.65 -11.77 13.26
CA LEU A 237 -0.64 -12.97 12.40
C LEU A 237 -1.87 -13.06 11.49
N LEU A 238 -2.95 -12.31 11.75
CA LEU A 238 -4.09 -12.19 10.81
C LEU A 238 -3.63 -11.70 9.42
N ARG A 239 -2.47 -11.06 9.33
CA ARG A 239 -1.89 -10.64 8.05
C ARG A 239 -1.43 -11.84 7.21
N LEU A 240 -1.20 -13.05 7.77
CA LEU A 240 -0.80 -14.23 7.00
C LEU A 240 -1.81 -14.59 5.91
N PHE A 241 -3.09 -14.29 6.13
CA PHE A 241 -4.14 -14.51 5.13
C PHE A 241 -3.94 -13.69 3.84
N LYS A 242 -3.08 -12.66 3.85
CA LYS A 242 -2.73 -11.87 2.66
C LYS A 242 -1.63 -12.48 1.80
N VAL A 243 -0.77 -13.33 2.36
CA VAL A 243 0.40 -13.92 1.67
C VAL A 243 0.00 -14.62 0.37
N PRO A 244 -1.06 -15.46 0.35
CA PRO A 244 -1.45 -16.13 -0.89
C PRO A 244 -1.93 -15.17 -1.98
N LYS A 245 -2.46 -14.00 -1.61
CA LYS A 245 -2.88 -12.96 -2.56
C LYS A 245 -1.67 -12.24 -3.15
N GLN A 246 -0.65 -11.95 -2.32
CA GLN A 246 0.60 -11.31 -2.77
C GLN A 246 1.41 -12.23 -3.70
N PHE A 247 1.55 -13.53 -3.37
CA PHE A 247 2.19 -14.48 -4.26
C PHE A 247 1.44 -14.64 -5.59
N ARG A 248 0.11 -14.68 -5.57
CA ARG A 248 -0.68 -14.71 -6.83
C ARG A 248 -0.47 -13.47 -7.69
N ALA A 249 -0.34 -12.29 -7.07
CA ALA A 249 -0.04 -11.05 -7.79
C ALA A 249 1.36 -11.10 -8.43
N LEU A 250 2.36 -11.59 -7.69
CA LEU A 250 3.72 -11.80 -8.19
C LEU A 250 3.77 -12.82 -9.33
N GLU A 251 3.10 -13.96 -9.19
CA GLU A 251 3.02 -15.00 -10.23
C GLU A 251 2.40 -14.45 -11.52
N THR A 252 1.36 -13.60 -11.41
CA THR A 252 0.71 -12.96 -12.58
C THR A 252 1.63 -11.95 -13.27
N LYS A 253 2.48 -11.26 -12.51
CA LYS A 253 3.37 -10.21 -13.03
C LYS A 253 4.66 -10.76 -13.63
N TYR A 254 5.17 -11.86 -13.09
CA TYR A 254 6.43 -12.51 -13.49
C TYR A 254 6.18 -13.85 -14.19
N LEU A 255 5.35 -13.86 -15.24
CA LEU A 255 5.03 -15.07 -16.00
C LEU A 255 6.29 -15.80 -16.51
N LYS A 256 7.34 -15.06 -16.87
CA LYS A 256 8.63 -15.61 -17.36
C LYS A 256 9.40 -16.39 -16.28
N HIS A 257 9.26 -16.04 -15.01
CA HIS A 257 10.01 -16.62 -13.87
C HIS A 257 9.09 -17.47 -12.96
N THR A 258 8.02 -18.02 -13.51
CA THR A 258 7.02 -18.78 -12.73
C THR A 258 7.62 -19.97 -11.99
N THR A 259 8.63 -20.65 -12.54
CA THR A 259 9.31 -21.78 -11.90
C THR A 259 10.14 -21.36 -10.69
N GLU A 260 10.96 -20.32 -10.85
CA GLU A 260 11.77 -19.74 -9.77
C GLU A 260 10.89 -19.21 -8.63
N LEU A 261 9.79 -18.54 -8.97
CA LEU A 261 8.82 -18.05 -7.97
C LEU A 261 8.12 -19.19 -7.21
N ARG A 262 7.79 -20.30 -7.88
CA ARG A 262 7.23 -21.48 -7.21
C ARG A 262 8.22 -22.10 -6.23
N LEU A 263 9.49 -22.21 -6.61
CA LEU A 263 10.55 -22.70 -5.73
C LEU A 263 10.75 -21.76 -4.54
N PHE A 264 10.84 -20.45 -4.79
CA PHE A 264 10.97 -19.45 -3.73
C PHE A 264 9.79 -19.50 -2.75
N LYS A 265 8.57 -19.62 -3.27
CA LYS A 265 7.34 -19.76 -2.47
C LYS A 265 7.40 -21.01 -1.58
N LEU A 266 7.81 -22.15 -2.12
CA LEU A 266 7.97 -23.39 -1.36
C LEU A 266 9.01 -23.20 -0.24
N LEU A 267 10.20 -22.72 -0.56
CA LEU A 267 11.27 -22.46 0.42
C LEU A 267 10.85 -21.46 1.50
N TYR A 268 10.12 -20.42 1.11
CA TYR A 268 9.58 -19.43 2.04
C TYR A 268 8.59 -20.07 3.01
N TYR A 269 7.63 -20.86 2.52
CA TYR A 269 6.65 -21.51 3.38
C TYR A 269 7.29 -22.53 4.31
N THR A 270 8.22 -23.35 3.83
CA THR A 270 8.92 -24.33 4.67
C THR A 270 9.78 -23.65 5.74
N PHE A 271 10.50 -22.58 5.40
CA PHE A 271 11.28 -21.80 6.36
C PHE A 271 10.40 -21.10 7.41
N MET A 272 9.31 -20.46 6.99
CA MET A 272 8.41 -19.82 7.93
C MET A 272 7.79 -20.86 8.86
N LEU A 273 7.33 -21.99 8.32
CA LEU A 273 6.74 -23.05 9.11
C LEU A 273 7.72 -23.65 10.12
N SER A 274 8.97 -23.92 9.72
CA SER A 274 10.00 -24.38 10.67
C SER A 274 10.27 -23.34 11.75
N HIS A 275 10.34 -22.06 11.39
CA HIS A 275 10.43 -20.98 12.36
C HIS A 275 9.28 -20.99 13.38
N PHE A 276 8.02 -21.05 12.92
CA PHE A 276 6.84 -21.10 13.80
C PHE A 276 6.87 -22.33 14.71
N LEU A 277 7.09 -23.51 14.15
CA LEU A 277 7.09 -24.76 14.89
C LEU A 277 8.25 -24.85 15.88
N GLY A 278 9.44 -24.38 15.49
CA GLY A 278 10.61 -24.30 16.38
C GLY A 278 10.37 -23.35 17.55
N CYS A 279 9.79 -22.18 17.30
CA CYS A 279 9.42 -21.24 18.36
C CYS A 279 8.40 -21.84 19.33
N ILE A 280 7.37 -22.52 18.82
CA ILE A 280 6.36 -23.21 19.64
C ILE A 280 7.01 -24.36 20.45
N TRP A 281 7.91 -25.14 19.85
CA TRP A 281 8.65 -26.19 20.55
C TRP A 281 9.48 -25.66 21.71
N PHE A 282 10.26 -24.59 21.47
CA PHE A 282 11.00 -23.92 22.52
C PHE A 282 10.07 -23.43 23.64
N ASN A 283 8.88 -22.97 23.27
CA ASN A 283 7.89 -22.52 24.23
C ASN A 283 7.34 -23.59 25.16
N PHE A 284 7.26 -24.85 24.73
CA PHE A 284 6.91 -25.95 25.63
C PHE A 284 7.87 -26.09 26.81
N ALA A 285 9.13 -25.69 26.61
CA ALA A 285 10.19 -25.74 27.61
C ALA A 285 10.29 -24.46 28.43
N SER A 286 10.36 -23.31 27.76
CA SER A 286 10.47 -22.02 28.44
C SER A 286 9.19 -21.63 29.17
N ARG A 287 8.03 -22.15 28.73
CA ARG A 287 6.68 -21.77 29.18
C ARG A 287 6.43 -20.25 29.15
N ALA A 288 7.27 -19.52 28.42
CA ALA A 288 7.24 -18.07 28.34
C ALA A 288 5.89 -17.57 27.84
N ALA A 289 5.24 -18.36 26.98
CA ALA A 289 3.99 -17.97 26.38
C ALA A 289 2.74 -18.46 27.18
N VAL A 290 2.84 -19.56 27.94
CA VAL A 290 1.75 -20.01 28.84
C VAL A 290 1.63 -19.13 30.10
N SER A 291 2.67 -18.33 30.39
CA SER A 291 2.85 -17.55 31.62
C SER A 291 1.78 -16.49 31.93
N SER A 292 0.95 -16.06 30.96
CA SER A 292 -0.02 -14.96 31.17
C SER A 292 -1.36 -15.39 31.75
N PHE A 293 -1.73 -16.67 31.67
CA PHE A 293 -3.02 -17.20 32.17
C PHE A 293 -2.88 -18.29 33.24
N ALA A 294 -1.67 -18.79 33.46
CA ALA A 294 -1.42 -19.90 34.37
C ALA A 294 -0.85 -19.45 35.74
N SER A 295 -1.08 -20.26 36.77
CA SER A 295 -0.62 -20.04 38.15
C SER A 295 0.90 -19.91 38.26
N VAL A 296 1.39 -19.35 39.38
CA VAL A 296 2.82 -19.09 39.64
C VAL A 296 3.69 -20.36 39.53
N GLU A 297 3.14 -21.54 39.84
CA GLU A 297 3.82 -22.85 39.67
C GLU A 297 3.99 -23.26 38.20
N ALA A 298 3.16 -22.76 37.29
CA ALA A 298 3.28 -23.02 35.85
C ALA A 298 4.36 -22.16 35.16
N ARG A 299 5.03 -21.26 35.90
CA ARG A 299 6.08 -20.37 35.38
C ARG A 299 7.48 -20.94 35.46
N THR A 300 7.69 -22.08 36.11
CA THR A 300 9.00 -22.71 36.14
C THR A 300 9.34 -23.27 34.77
N PRO A 301 10.50 -22.90 34.19
CA PRO A 301 10.94 -23.46 32.93
C PRO A 301 11.21 -24.96 33.12
N ALA A 302 10.87 -25.76 32.11
CA ALA A 302 10.94 -27.21 32.13
C ALA A 302 12.06 -27.75 31.21
N PHE A 303 13.14 -26.99 31.03
CA PHE A 303 14.30 -27.42 30.24
C PHE A 303 14.88 -28.72 30.83
N GLY A 304 15.25 -29.67 29.97
CA GLY A 304 15.80 -30.96 30.38
C GLY A 304 14.84 -31.92 31.10
N ALA A 305 13.57 -31.55 31.32
CA ALA A 305 12.62 -32.41 32.05
C ALA A 305 12.32 -33.73 31.32
N ASN A 306 12.44 -33.77 29.99
CA ASN A 306 12.30 -34.96 29.15
C ASN A 306 13.22 -34.84 27.92
N HIS A 307 13.58 -35.97 27.32
CA HIS A 307 14.46 -36.02 26.13
C HIS A 307 13.96 -35.11 24.99
N TRP A 308 12.64 -35.13 24.74
CA TRP A 308 11.97 -34.34 23.69
C TRP A 308 12.08 -32.81 23.88
N LEU A 309 12.29 -32.34 25.11
CA LEU A 309 12.42 -30.91 25.41
C LEU A 309 13.87 -30.46 25.19
N PRO A 310 14.10 -29.17 24.85
CA PRO A 310 15.44 -28.62 24.80
C PRO A 310 16.20 -28.89 26.11
N SER A 311 17.50 -29.20 25.97
CA SER A 311 18.36 -29.57 27.09
C SER A 311 18.54 -28.42 28.09
N GLU A 312 18.88 -28.76 29.33
CA GLU A 312 19.16 -27.78 30.40
C GLU A 312 20.34 -26.85 30.06
N GLN A 313 21.29 -27.33 29.26
CA GLN A 313 22.41 -26.53 28.76
C GLN A 313 21.95 -25.41 27.82
N LEU A 314 20.82 -25.58 27.14
CA LEU A 314 20.27 -24.60 26.21
C LEU A 314 19.64 -23.42 26.95
N GLU A 315 19.15 -23.61 28.18
CA GLU A 315 18.59 -22.55 29.02
C GLU A 315 19.61 -21.43 29.28
N HIS A 316 20.86 -21.82 29.58
CA HIS A 316 21.96 -20.91 29.87
C HIS A 316 22.75 -20.49 28.61
N GLY A 317 22.38 -21.03 27.44
CA GLY A 317 23.03 -20.75 26.17
C GLY A 317 22.70 -19.36 25.60
N SER A 318 23.46 -18.93 24.60
CA SER A 318 23.14 -17.69 23.89
C SER A 318 21.77 -17.78 23.18
N HIS A 319 21.04 -16.66 23.07
CA HIS A 319 19.74 -16.64 22.37
C HIS A 319 19.82 -17.10 20.91
N VAL A 320 20.95 -16.87 20.24
CA VAL A 320 21.18 -17.37 18.87
C VAL A 320 21.28 -18.89 18.86
N LEU A 321 21.96 -19.48 19.84
CA LEU A 321 22.06 -20.93 19.98
C LEU A 321 20.69 -21.55 20.28
N GLN A 322 19.92 -20.95 21.19
CA GLN A 322 18.54 -21.39 21.50
C GLN A 322 17.66 -21.38 20.24
N TYR A 323 17.74 -20.30 19.46
CA TYR A 323 17.00 -20.16 18.21
C TYR A 323 17.43 -21.19 17.15
N MET A 324 18.73 -21.33 16.90
CA MET A 324 19.26 -22.24 15.89
C MET A 324 18.98 -23.71 16.24
N ALA A 325 19.07 -24.09 17.52
CA ALA A 325 18.70 -25.43 17.97
C ALA A 325 17.21 -25.71 17.77
N SER A 326 16.34 -24.73 18.02
CA SER A 326 14.89 -24.86 17.80
C SER A 326 14.52 -24.97 16.32
N LEU A 327 15.21 -24.20 15.46
CA LEU A 327 15.10 -24.33 14.01
C LEU A 327 15.60 -25.71 13.54
N TYR A 328 16.74 -26.17 14.04
CA TYR A 328 17.30 -27.47 13.70
C TYR A 328 16.32 -28.61 14.05
N TRP A 329 15.75 -28.58 15.25
CA TRP A 329 14.75 -29.55 15.70
C TRP A 329 13.51 -29.56 14.79
N SER A 330 12.92 -28.39 14.55
CA SER A 330 11.69 -28.28 13.74
C SER A 330 11.91 -28.67 12.27
N PHE A 331 13.00 -28.19 11.66
CA PHE A 331 13.34 -28.55 10.29
C PHE A 331 13.66 -30.03 10.15
N GLY A 332 14.45 -30.60 11.07
CA GLY A 332 14.78 -32.02 11.09
C GLY A 332 13.55 -32.92 11.20
N LEU A 333 12.57 -32.51 12.02
CA LEU A 333 11.32 -33.27 12.18
C LEU A 333 10.41 -33.13 10.95
N MET A 334 10.35 -31.95 10.34
CA MET A 334 9.62 -31.74 9.09
C MET A 334 10.22 -32.51 7.91
N SER A 335 11.55 -32.62 7.84
CA SER A 335 12.26 -33.34 6.77
C SER A 335 12.43 -34.84 7.05
N ALA A 336 11.90 -35.34 8.18
CA ALA A 336 12.17 -36.66 8.75
C ALA A 336 13.65 -37.05 8.78
N SER A 337 14.54 -36.06 8.92
CA SER A 337 15.97 -36.28 9.02
C SER A 337 16.41 -36.55 10.46
N SER A 338 15.60 -36.13 11.45
CA SER A 338 15.80 -36.45 12.86
C SER A 338 14.91 -37.61 13.30
N GLU A 339 15.41 -38.48 14.17
CA GLU A 339 14.60 -39.50 14.82
C GLU A 339 13.55 -38.82 15.73
N PRO A 340 12.25 -39.13 15.58
CA PRO A 340 11.22 -38.56 16.44
C PRO A 340 11.34 -39.17 17.85
N GLU A 341 11.83 -38.37 18.79
CA GLU A 341 11.89 -38.76 20.19
C GLU A 341 10.47 -38.87 20.77
N PHE A 342 10.22 -39.89 21.62
CA PHE A 342 8.89 -40.18 22.12
C PHE A 342 8.30 -39.04 22.97
N PRO A 343 7.23 -38.37 22.52
CA PRO A 343 6.54 -37.36 23.32
C PRO A 343 5.83 -38.04 24.50
N LYS A 344 5.95 -37.46 25.70
CA LYS A 344 5.37 -38.05 26.93
C LYS A 344 4.00 -37.48 27.29
N SER A 345 3.63 -36.33 26.72
CA SER A 345 2.33 -35.68 26.91
C SER A 345 1.49 -35.72 25.64
N THR A 346 0.18 -35.88 25.78
CA THR A 346 -0.78 -35.84 24.65
C THR A 346 -0.62 -34.59 23.78
N ALA A 347 -0.32 -33.43 24.40
CA ALA A 347 -0.09 -32.19 23.67
C ALA A 347 1.21 -32.23 22.82
N GLN A 348 2.27 -32.84 23.34
CA GLN A 348 3.52 -33.05 22.60
C GLN A 348 3.32 -34.06 21.47
N CYS A 349 2.57 -35.14 21.69
CA CYS A 349 2.25 -36.13 20.67
C CYS A 349 1.50 -35.50 19.49
N LEU A 350 0.45 -34.74 19.80
CA LEU A 350 -0.35 -34.06 18.78
C LEU A 350 0.50 -33.04 18.01
N PHE A 351 1.31 -32.25 18.72
CA PHE A 351 2.18 -31.26 18.11
C PHE A 351 3.21 -31.91 17.18
N SER A 352 3.91 -32.96 17.62
CA SER A 352 4.87 -33.69 16.77
C SER A 352 4.20 -34.32 15.55
N ALA A 353 3.01 -34.91 15.68
CA ALA A 353 2.26 -35.44 14.54
C ALA A 353 1.89 -34.35 13.52
N VAL A 354 1.46 -33.16 13.99
CA VAL A 354 1.20 -32.01 13.13
C VAL A 354 2.49 -31.52 12.45
N THR A 355 3.60 -31.42 13.18
CA THR A 355 4.88 -31.00 12.60
C THR A 355 5.35 -31.94 11.49
N MET A 356 5.27 -33.25 11.71
CA MET A 356 5.65 -34.25 10.71
C MET A 356 4.74 -34.19 9.48
N THR A 357 3.42 -34.15 9.67
CA THR A 357 2.47 -34.12 8.54
C THR A 357 2.59 -32.85 7.68
N THR A 358 2.93 -31.72 8.30
CA THR A 358 3.06 -30.45 7.57
C THR A 358 4.36 -30.36 6.75
N GLY A 359 5.41 -31.13 7.10
CA GLY A 359 6.67 -31.16 6.35
C GLY A 359 6.61 -31.96 5.04
N PHE A 360 5.67 -32.91 4.93
CA PHE A 360 5.50 -33.81 3.78
C PHE A 360 4.35 -33.42 2.83
N SER A 361 3.67 -32.29 3.06
CA SER A 361 2.52 -31.85 2.26
C SER A 361 2.89 -30.89 1.12
#